data_AF-A0A2K4ZPC9-F1
#
_entry.id   AF-A0A2K4ZPC9-F1
#
_cell.length_a   1.000
_cell.length_b   1.000
_cell.length_c   1.000
_cell.angle_alpha   90.00
_cell.angle_beta   90.00
_cell.angle_gamma   90.00
#
_symmetry.space_group_name_H-M   'P 1'
#
loop_
_entity.id
_entity.type
_entity.pdbx_description
1 polymer ?
#
loop_
_entity_poly.entity_id
_entity_poly.type
_entity_poly.pdbx_seq_one_letter_code
_entity_poly.pdbx_strand_id
1 'polypeptide(L)'
;MSDNLSNTSLQHEKLKLHYRYLVIIALILLLGSVVLAAYNQNAFVSQVSFAGTITSIILSVIAIWMSISGERSTNDIRNKIAESTERLSCTTQNVETLNQKYEKTMDTQLEELKNVQEQLTKVIYSINSVGEQVSHLQENNITVSNASNNNIFDSSQKIALFNNIYNWVLNVGTDTEWLFCNMVYFFISHYKSGTQFNYNNVIFDLSCHGININYWIRTIDIYWGVLNTLSAASVFADDATVNQIYNKVNSKINPIAP
;
A
#
# COMPACT_ATOMS: atom_id res chain seq x y z
N MET A 1 11.89 31.91 36.30
CA MET A 1 11.09 30.84 36.97
C MET A 1 11.91 29.56 37.16
N SER A 2 12.78 29.19 36.20
CA SER A 2 13.69 28.04 36.23
C SER A 2 14.79 28.11 37.30
N ASP A 3 15.36 29.29 37.56
CA ASP A 3 16.49 29.44 38.51
C ASP A 3 16.10 29.38 40.00
N ASN A 4 14.82 29.58 40.31
CA ASN A 4 14.31 29.45 41.68
C ASN A 4 14.02 27.99 42.04
N LEU A 5 13.58 27.17 41.09
CA LEU A 5 13.37 25.74 41.33
C LEU A 5 14.70 25.01 41.56
N SER A 6 15.74 25.33 40.78
CA SER A 6 17.07 24.71 40.92
C SER A 6 17.77 25.08 42.23
N ASN A 7 17.59 26.31 42.74
CA ASN A 7 18.15 26.71 44.03
C ASN A 7 17.44 26.03 45.21
N THR A 8 16.12 25.85 45.16
CA THR A 8 15.38 25.21 46.27
C THR A 8 15.71 23.73 46.45
N SER A 9 15.92 22.98 45.36
CA SER A 9 16.31 21.57 45.44
C SER A 9 17.73 21.39 45.99
N LEU A 10 18.65 22.27 45.59
CA LEU A 10 20.06 22.23 46.00
C LEU A 10 20.24 22.63 47.49
N GLN A 11 19.41 23.55 48.00
CA GLN A 11 19.36 23.90 49.43
C GLN A 11 18.80 22.74 50.28
N HIS A 12 17.75 22.05 49.79
CA HIS A 12 17.16 20.89 50.47
C HIS A 12 18.14 19.71 50.58
N GLU A 13 18.92 19.45 49.53
CA GLU A 13 19.93 18.39 49.54
C GLU A 13 21.06 18.67 50.53
N LYS A 14 21.53 19.92 50.58
CA LYS A 14 22.53 20.37 51.57
C LYS A 14 22.02 20.24 53.00
N LEU A 15 20.78 20.63 53.28
CA LEU A 15 20.20 20.54 54.63
C LEU A 15 20.07 19.09 55.11
N LYS A 16 19.67 18.17 54.22
CA LYS A 16 19.58 16.73 54.52
C LYS A 16 20.95 16.13 54.88
N LEU A 17 22.00 16.58 54.19
CA LEU A 17 23.37 16.14 54.47
C LEU A 17 23.84 16.63 55.86
N HIS A 18 23.64 17.91 56.17
CA HIS A 18 24.05 18.49 57.46
C HIS A 18 23.27 17.89 58.65
N TYR A 19 21.97 17.64 58.48
CA TYR A 19 21.16 16.97 59.49
C TYR A 19 21.69 15.56 59.81
N ARG A 20 22.10 14.80 58.79
CA ARG A 20 22.69 13.46 58.99
C ARG A 20 24.01 13.52 59.77
N TYR A 21 24.87 14.49 59.48
CA TYR A 21 26.12 14.68 60.23
C TYR A 21 25.88 15.08 61.69
N LEU A 22 24.93 15.97 61.95
CA LEU A 22 24.57 16.38 63.32
C LEU A 22 24.10 15.19 64.14
N VAL A 23 23.23 14.34 63.58
CA VAL A 23 22.74 13.12 64.24
C VAL A 23 23.90 12.16 64.57
N ILE A 24 24.84 11.95 63.66
CA ILE A 24 26.00 11.08 63.89
C ILE A 24 26.91 11.63 65.00
N ILE A 25 27.20 12.93 64.98
CA ILE A 25 28.06 13.57 66.00
C ILE A 25 27.39 13.50 67.39
N ALA A 26 26.08 13.77 67.47
CA ALA A 26 25.34 13.66 68.72
C ALA A 26 25.34 12.22 69.28
N LEU A 27 25.21 11.22 68.41
CA LEU A 27 25.26 9.81 68.79
C LEU A 27 26.65 9.42 69.34
N ILE A 28 27.73 9.88 68.70
CA ILE A 28 29.11 9.63 69.16
C ILE A 28 29.34 10.27 70.53
N LEU A 29 28.86 11.49 70.76
CA LEU A 29 28.98 12.16 72.05
C LEU A 29 28.20 11.45 73.16
N LEU A 30 26.99 10.97 72.88
CA LEU A 30 26.19 10.20 73.84
C LEU A 30 26.90 8.89 74.21
N LEU A 31 27.37 8.12 73.22
CA LEU A 31 28.09 6.88 73.47
C LEU A 31 29.40 7.13 74.25
N GLY A 32 30.16 8.15 73.87
CA GLY A 32 31.39 8.54 74.56
C GLY A 32 31.14 8.94 76.02
N SER A 33 30.07 9.69 76.29
CA SER A 33 29.70 10.08 77.66
C SER A 33 29.33 8.88 78.53
N VAL A 34 28.57 7.92 78.00
CA VAL A 34 28.21 6.68 78.72
C VAL A 34 29.45 5.85 79.04
N VAL A 35 30.37 5.70 78.09
CA VAL A 35 31.63 4.95 78.31
C VAL A 35 32.50 5.62 79.37
N LEU A 36 32.62 6.95 79.34
CA LEU A 36 33.42 7.70 80.32
C LEU A 36 32.86 7.59 81.74
N ALA A 37 31.53 7.60 81.88
CA ALA A 37 30.84 7.44 83.17
C ALA A 37 30.90 6.00 83.70
N ALA A 38 30.87 5.01 82.81
CA ALA A 38 30.72 3.60 83.18
C ALA A 38 32.02 2.77 83.17
N TYR A 39 33.15 3.34 82.71
CA TYR A 39 34.46 2.66 82.69
C TYR A 39 34.90 2.14 84.07
N ASN A 40 34.49 2.83 85.15
CA ASN A 40 34.87 2.45 86.51
C ASN A 40 34.05 1.28 87.10
N GLN A 41 33.04 0.77 86.37
CA GLN A 41 32.20 -0.36 86.79
C GLN A 41 32.51 -1.62 85.98
N ASN A 42 33.23 -2.57 86.59
CA ASN A 42 33.62 -3.84 85.96
C ASN A 42 32.44 -4.67 85.42
N ALA A 43 31.27 -4.59 86.05
CA ALA A 43 30.07 -5.31 85.59
C ALA A 43 29.55 -4.77 84.25
N PHE A 44 29.58 -3.46 84.04
CA PHE A 44 29.15 -2.83 82.80
C PHE A 44 30.09 -3.18 81.64
N VAL A 45 31.41 -3.10 81.88
CA VAL A 45 32.43 -3.46 80.87
C VAL A 45 32.29 -4.93 80.44
N SER A 46 32.02 -5.84 81.39
CA SER A 46 31.79 -7.26 81.09
C SER A 46 30.54 -7.49 80.23
N GLN A 47 29.42 -6.82 80.53
CA GLN A 47 28.19 -6.91 79.74
C GLN A 47 28.35 -6.35 78.32
N VAL A 48 29.06 -5.22 78.18
CA VAL A 48 29.36 -4.63 76.87
C VAL A 48 30.24 -5.56 76.03
N SER A 49 31.25 -6.19 76.64
CA SER A 49 32.08 -7.18 75.95
C SER A 49 31.27 -8.40 75.49
N PHE A 50 30.33 -8.87 76.29
CA PHE A 50 29.46 -9.98 75.92
C PHE A 50 28.50 -9.61 74.78
N ALA A 51 27.90 -8.42 74.84
CA ALA A 51 27.07 -7.87 73.77
C ALA A 51 27.88 -7.69 72.47
N GLY A 52 29.15 -7.27 72.58
CA GLY A 52 30.08 -7.20 71.45
C GLY A 52 30.28 -8.56 70.79
N THR A 53 30.56 -9.61 71.56
CA THR A 53 30.72 -10.99 71.04
C THR A 53 29.45 -11.50 70.35
N ILE A 54 28.27 -11.29 70.94
CA ILE A 54 26.99 -11.67 70.31
C ILE A 54 26.78 -10.92 68.98
N THR A 55 27.06 -9.62 68.97
CA THR A 55 26.93 -8.79 67.77
C THR A 55 27.86 -9.28 66.66
N SER A 56 29.09 -9.67 66.99
CA SER A 56 30.04 -10.27 66.02
C SER A 56 29.54 -11.58 65.43
N ILE A 57 28.92 -12.45 66.24
CA ILE A 57 28.32 -13.71 65.76
C ILE A 57 27.17 -13.40 64.79
N ILE A 58 26.29 -12.46 65.13
CA ILE A 58 25.15 -12.07 64.28
C ILE A 58 25.63 -11.47 62.96
N LEU A 59 26.62 -10.58 62.98
CA LEU A 59 27.19 -10.00 61.76
C LEU A 59 27.78 -11.08 60.84
N SER A 60 28.43 -12.10 61.41
CA SER A 60 28.96 -13.24 60.65
C SER A 60 27.85 -14.00 59.93
N VAL A 61 26.72 -14.27 60.61
CA VAL A 61 25.58 -14.96 60.00
C VAL A 61 24.95 -14.13 58.88
N ILE A 62 24.78 -12.82 59.08
CA ILE A 62 24.28 -11.92 58.03
C ILE A 62 25.21 -11.91 56.82
N ALA A 63 26.53 -11.91 57.05
CA ALA A 63 27.51 -11.97 55.98
C ALA A 63 27.41 -13.29 55.19
N ILE A 64 27.30 -14.43 55.86
CA ILE A 64 27.10 -15.74 55.21
C ILE A 64 25.78 -15.75 54.42
N TRP A 65 24.70 -15.22 55.00
CA TRP A 65 23.41 -15.14 54.32
C TRP A 65 23.44 -14.26 53.07
N MET A 66 24.07 -13.08 53.15
CA MET A 66 24.27 -12.19 52.01
C MET A 66 25.16 -12.85 50.95
N SER A 67 26.18 -13.60 51.34
CA SER A 67 27.02 -14.37 50.41
C SER A 67 26.18 -15.39 49.63
N ILE A 68 25.40 -16.23 50.33
CA ILE A 68 24.56 -17.27 49.70
C ILE A 68 23.44 -16.66 48.85
N SER A 69 22.76 -15.63 49.37
CA SER A 69 21.65 -14.96 48.65
C SER A 69 22.16 -14.16 47.45
N GLY A 70 23.30 -13.50 47.60
CA GLY A 70 23.97 -12.77 46.53
C GLY A 70 24.46 -13.70 45.42
N GLU A 71 25.01 -14.87 45.78
CA GLU A 71 25.43 -15.89 44.82
C GLU A 71 24.23 -16.46 44.04
N ARG A 72 23.12 -16.80 44.72
CA ARG A 72 21.88 -17.25 44.04
C ARG A 72 21.32 -16.19 43.10
N SER A 73 21.21 -14.95 43.55
CA SER A 73 20.71 -13.85 42.71
C SER A 73 21.65 -13.59 41.51
N THR A 74 22.96 -13.66 41.72
CA THR A 74 23.94 -13.50 40.65
C THR A 74 23.86 -14.65 39.64
N ASN A 75 23.64 -15.88 40.10
CA ASN A 75 23.52 -17.04 39.23
C ASN A 75 22.24 -16.98 38.36
N ASP A 76 21.11 -16.55 38.93
CA ASP A 76 19.87 -16.33 38.17
C ASP A 76 20.04 -15.23 37.12
N ILE A 77 20.76 -14.15 37.46
CA ILE A 77 21.08 -13.08 36.51
C ILE A 77 21.98 -13.62 35.39
N ARG A 78 23.02 -14.40 35.72
CA ARG A 78 23.90 -15.04 34.73
C ARG A 78 23.13 -15.95 33.79
N ASN A 79 22.19 -16.74 34.32
CA ASN A 79 21.38 -17.64 33.51
C ASN A 79 20.46 -16.86 32.55
N LYS A 80 19.80 -15.80 33.03
CA LYS A 80 18.98 -14.91 32.18
C LYS A 80 19.80 -14.19 31.11
N ILE A 81 21.04 -13.78 31.43
CA ILE A 81 21.97 -13.20 30.46
C ILE A 81 22.36 -14.23 29.41
N ALA A 82 22.65 -15.47 29.80
CA ALA A 82 22.97 -16.55 28.88
C ALA A 82 21.79 -16.85 27.93
N GLU A 83 20.57 -17.01 28.46
CA GLU A 83 19.35 -17.20 27.66
C GLU A 83 19.12 -16.01 26.70
N SER A 84 19.28 -14.77 27.18
CA SER A 84 19.12 -13.58 26.35
C SER A 84 20.16 -13.54 25.22
N THR A 85 21.40 -13.91 25.52
CA THR A 85 22.49 -13.98 24.53
C THR A 85 22.24 -15.05 23.48
N GLU A 86 21.73 -16.21 23.90
CA GLU A 86 21.34 -17.30 22.99
C GLU A 86 20.18 -16.86 22.08
N ARG A 87 19.16 -16.20 22.63
CA ARG A 87 18.04 -15.65 21.86
C ARG A 87 18.50 -14.56 20.89
N LEU A 88 19.46 -13.72 21.28
CA LEU A 88 20.09 -12.75 20.38
C LEU A 88 20.84 -13.46 19.24
N SER A 89 21.63 -14.49 19.55
CA SER A 89 22.35 -15.27 18.54
C SER A 89 21.39 -15.91 17.52
N CYS A 90 20.32 -16.55 18.00
CA CYS A 90 19.28 -17.12 17.15
C CYS A 90 18.58 -16.03 16.30
N THR A 91 18.30 -14.86 16.89
CA THR A 91 17.71 -13.74 16.15
C THR A 91 18.64 -13.25 15.05
N THR A 92 19.94 -13.11 15.32
CA THR A 92 20.95 -12.73 14.33
C THR A 92 21.02 -13.74 13.18
N GLN A 93 21.04 -15.04 13.49
CA GLN A 93 21.03 -16.10 12.47
C GLN A 93 19.76 -16.07 11.62
N ASN A 94 18.60 -15.83 12.23
CA ASN A 94 17.33 -15.68 11.52
C ASN A 94 17.35 -14.46 10.59
N VAL A 95 17.93 -13.33 11.04
CA VAL A 95 18.10 -12.12 10.23
C VAL A 95 19.04 -12.37 9.06
N GLU A 96 20.15 -13.08 9.25
CA GLU A 96 21.07 -13.44 8.17
C GLU A 96 20.38 -14.32 7.12
N THR A 97 19.67 -15.35 7.57
CA THR A 97 18.88 -16.25 6.70
C THR A 97 17.81 -15.47 5.93
N LEU A 98 17.15 -14.54 6.61
CA LEU A 98 16.13 -13.67 6.01
C LEU A 98 16.75 -12.76 4.94
N ASN A 99 17.92 -12.19 5.22
CA ASN A 99 18.62 -11.31 4.28
C ASN A 99 19.06 -12.07 3.01
N GLN A 100 19.59 -13.28 3.17
CA GLN A 100 19.91 -14.17 2.03
C GLN A 100 18.67 -14.51 1.20
N LYS A 101 17.54 -14.77 1.86
CA LYS A 101 16.27 -15.01 1.16
C LYS A 101 15.80 -13.77 0.40
N TYR A 102 15.94 -12.58 0.98
CA TYR A 102 15.61 -11.32 0.32
C TYR A 102 16.49 -11.06 -0.89
N GLU A 103 17.80 -11.27 -0.80
CA GLU A 103 18.74 -11.14 -1.92
C GLU A 103 18.31 -12.04 -3.09
N LYS A 104 18.04 -13.31 -2.82
CA LYS A 104 17.55 -14.26 -3.85
C LYS A 104 16.22 -13.84 -4.47
N THR A 105 15.27 -13.34 -3.67
CA THR A 105 13.99 -12.84 -4.18
C THR A 105 14.19 -11.60 -5.06
N MET A 106 15.08 -10.68 -4.66
CA MET A 106 15.42 -9.49 -5.43
C MET A 106 16.02 -9.87 -6.80
N ASP A 107 16.98 -10.80 -6.82
CA ASP A 107 17.59 -11.30 -8.06
C ASP A 107 16.56 -11.92 -9.00
N THR A 108 15.64 -12.72 -8.44
CA THR A 108 14.55 -13.33 -9.22
C THR A 108 13.65 -12.27 -9.83
N GLN A 109 13.26 -11.25 -9.06
CA GLN A 109 12.43 -10.15 -9.56
C GLN A 109 13.14 -9.32 -10.63
N LEU A 110 14.45 -9.08 -10.49
CA LEU A 110 15.24 -8.39 -11.51
C LEU A 110 15.28 -9.17 -12.82
N GLU A 111 15.42 -10.49 -12.77
CA GLU A 111 15.39 -11.35 -13.96
C GLU A 111 13.99 -11.38 -14.60
N GLU A 112 12.92 -11.46 -13.80
CA GLU A 112 11.55 -11.37 -14.30
C GLU A 112 11.27 -10.01 -14.96
N LEU A 113 11.73 -8.90 -14.36
CA LEU A 113 11.60 -7.56 -14.94
C LEU A 113 12.35 -7.44 -16.27
N LYS A 114 13.55 -8.01 -16.37
CA LYS A 114 14.30 -8.06 -17.62
C LYS A 114 13.57 -8.85 -18.70
N ASN A 115 12.95 -9.98 -18.34
CA ASN A 115 12.14 -10.77 -19.26
C ASN A 115 10.91 -9.96 -19.74
N VAL A 116 10.22 -9.26 -18.83
CA VAL A 116 9.10 -8.36 -19.19
C VAL A 116 9.57 -7.26 -20.14
N GLN A 117 10.73 -6.65 -19.91
CA GLN A 117 11.32 -5.65 -20.80
C GLN A 117 11.59 -6.22 -22.21
N GLU A 118 12.11 -7.44 -22.29
CA GLU A 118 12.36 -8.11 -23.57
C GLU A 118 11.04 -8.39 -24.30
N GLN A 119 10.02 -8.88 -23.60
CA GLN A 119 8.69 -9.11 -24.15
C GLN A 119 8.05 -7.80 -24.65
N LEU A 120 8.15 -6.71 -23.88
CA LEU A 120 7.67 -5.40 -24.31
C LEU A 120 8.40 -4.91 -25.57
N THR A 121 9.70 -5.15 -25.68
CA THR A 121 10.47 -4.81 -26.88
C THR A 121 9.98 -5.59 -28.11
N LYS A 122 9.67 -6.89 -27.94
CA LYS A 122 9.07 -7.71 -29.01
C LYS A 122 7.69 -7.19 -29.40
N VAL A 123 6.85 -6.83 -28.43
CA VAL A 123 5.52 -6.24 -28.69
C VAL A 123 5.64 -4.91 -29.44
N ILE A 124 6.55 -4.02 -29.05
CA ILE A 124 6.81 -2.76 -29.77
C ILE A 124 7.23 -3.03 -31.22
N TYR A 125 8.11 -4.01 -31.44
CA TYR A 125 8.51 -4.40 -32.79
C TYR A 125 7.32 -4.93 -33.61
N SER A 126 6.48 -5.78 -33.02
CA SER A 126 5.25 -6.26 -33.66
C SER A 126 4.26 -5.13 -33.95
N ILE A 127 4.11 -4.15 -33.05
CA ILE A 127 3.26 -2.97 -33.27
C ILE A 127 3.81 -2.13 -34.43
N ASN A 128 5.12 -1.91 -34.49
CA ASN A 128 5.74 -1.15 -35.57
C ASN A 128 5.55 -1.85 -36.92
N SER A 129 5.71 -3.19 -36.98
CA SER A 129 5.49 -3.94 -38.22
C SER A 129 4.01 -3.94 -38.64
N VAL A 130 3.07 -3.98 -37.68
CA VAL A 130 1.65 -3.79 -37.96
C VAL A 130 1.39 -2.36 -38.46
N GLY A 131 2.02 -1.35 -37.87
CA GLY A 131 1.94 0.03 -38.34
C GLY A 131 2.44 0.20 -39.77
N GLU A 132 3.55 -0.45 -40.12
CA GLU A 132 4.10 -0.46 -41.48
C GLU A 132 3.17 -1.19 -42.47
N GLN A 133 2.63 -2.35 -42.08
CA GLN A 133 1.62 -3.07 -42.88
C GLN A 133 0.35 -2.24 -43.08
N VAL A 134 -0.14 -1.56 -42.05
CA VAL A 134 -1.29 -0.65 -42.15
C VAL A 134 -0.96 0.55 -43.04
N SER A 135 0.26 1.10 -42.97
CA SER A 135 0.72 2.16 -43.86
C SER A 135 0.73 1.69 -45.32
N HIS A 136 1.23 0.48 -45.61
CA HIS A 136 1.18 -0.09 -46.95
C HIS A 136 -0.24 -0.41 -47.42
N LEU A 137 -1.14 -0.83 -46.53
CA LEU A 137 -2.57 -0.98 -46.86
C LEU A 137 -3.22 0.38 -47.15
N GLN A 138 -2.86 1.42 -46.41
CA GLN A 138 -3.32 2.78 -46.65
C GLN A 138 -2.77 3.33 -47.97
N GLU A 139 -1.48 3.15 -48.25
CA GLU A 139 -0.85 3.57 -49.50
C GLU A 139 -1.43 2.79 -50.69
N ASN A 140 -1.60 1.47 -50.58
CA ASN A 140 -2.27 0.68 -51.61
C ASN A 140 -3.73 1.10 -51.80
N ASN A 141 -4.47 1.40 -50.72
CA ASN A 141 -5.81 1.96 -50.84
C ASN A 141 -5.81 3.35 -51.49
N ILE A 142 -4.84 4.22 -51.19
CA ILE A 142 -4.69 5.53 -51.84
C ILE A 142 -4.31 5.36 -53.32
N THR A 143 -3.49 4.38 -53.67
CA THR A 143 -3.07 4.10 -55.05
C THR A 143 -4.23 3.50 -55.86
N VAL A 144 -5.02 2.62 -55.25
CA VAL A 144 -6.30 2.13 -55.79
C VAL A 144 -7.34 3.28 -55.88
N SER A 145 -7.32 4.23 -54.96
CA SER A 145 -8.17 5.44 -54.98
C SER A 145 -7.74 6.45 -56.05
N ASN A 146 -6.44 6.56 -56.35
CA ASN A 146 -5.92 7.46 -57.38
C ASN A 146 -6.04 6.87 -58.80
N ALA A 147 -6.11 5.53 -58.93
CA ALA A 147 -6.56 4.87 -60.16
C ALA A 147 -8.10 4.90 -60.32
N SER A 148 -8.83 5.26 -59.26
CA SER A 148 -10.28 5.39 -59.23
C SER A 148 -10.66 6.82 -58.85
N ASN A 149 -10.38 7.75 -59.76
CA ASN A 149 -10.81 9.15 -59.65
C ASN A 149 -12.25 9.27 -59.10
N ASN A 150 -12.41 9.95 -57.95
CA ASN A 150 -13.64 10.51 -57.38
C ASN A 150 -14.55 9.69 -56.44
N ASN A 151 -14.09 8.68 -55.71
CA ASN A 151 -15.00 7.96 -54.79
C ASN A 151 -14.88 8.43 -53.33
N ILE A 152 -15.48 9.59 -53.03
CA ILE A 152 -16.21 9.72 -51.75
C ILE A 152 -17.10 8.47 -51.69
N PHE A 153 -16.97 7.63 -50.67
CA PHE A 153 -17.80 6.43 -50.53
C PHE A 153 -19.25 6.79 -50.86
N ASP A 154 -19.81 6.16 -51.90
CA ASP A 154 -21.21 6.37 -52.25
C ASP A 154 -22.09 5.94 -51.07
N SER A 155 -23.26 6.55 -50.92
CA SER A 155 -24.17 6.28 -49.79
C SER A 155 -24.46 4.77 -49.66
N SER A 156 -24.52 4.03 -50.78
CA SER A 156 -24.66 2.57 -50.81
C SER A 156 -23.49 1.83 -50.16
N GLN A 157 -22.25 2.26 -50.42
CA GLN A 157 -21.05 1.64 -49.86
C GLN A 157 -20.88 1.96 -48.37
N LYS A 158 -21.25 3.16 -47.92
CA LYS A 158 -21.30 3.53 -46.49
C LYS A 158 -22.28 2.64 -45.72
N ILE A 159 -23.45 2.39 -46.31
CA ILE A 159 -24.46 1.48 -45.75
C ILE A 159 -23.93 0.04 -45.71
N ALA A 160 -23.23 -0.42 -46.74
CA ALA A 160 -22.64 -1.74 -46.78
C ALA A 160 -21.59 -1.93 -45.67
N LEU A 161 -20.72 -0.93 -45.44
CA LEU A 161 -19.75 -0.94 -44.34
C LEU A 161 -20.44 -1.05 -42.97
N PHE A 162 -21.47 -0.24 -42.72
CA PHE A 162 -22.25 -0.34 -41.49
C PHE A 162 -22.89 -1.73 -41.33
N ASN A 163 -23.48 -2.28 -42.41
CA ASN A 163 -24.12 -3.58 -42.38
C ASN A 163 -23.14 -4.73 -42.10
N ASN A 164 -21.91 -4.65 -42.61
CA ASN A 164 -20.88 -5.66 -42.32
C ASN A 164 -20.50 -5.66 -40.84
N ILE A 165 -20.36 -4.47 -40.24
CA ILE A 165 -20.08 -4.33 -38.81
C ILE A 165 -21.28 -4.80 -37.98
N TYR A 166 -22.50 -4.42 -38.38
CA TYR A 166 -23.72 -4.87 -37.72
C TYR A 166 -23.87 -6.40 -37.77
N ASN A 167 -23.53 -7.03 -38.90
CA ASN A 167 -23.50 -8.50 -39.02
C ASN A 167 -22.41 -9.14 -38.17
N TRP A 168 -21.25 -8.50 -38.04
CA TRP A 168 -20.22 -8.96 -37.11
C TRP A 168 -20.72 -8.94 -35.66
N VAL A 169 -21.39 -7.86 -35.24
CA VAL A 169 -22.00 -7.76 -33.91
C VAL A 169 -23.06 -8.84 -33.68
N LEU A 170 -23.91 -9.11 -34.68
CA LEU A 170 -24.91 -10.18 -34.64
C LEU A 170 -24.31 -11.56 -34.33
N ASN A 171 -23.12 -11.84 -34.88
CA ASN A 171 -22.44 -13.12 -34.67
C ASN A 171 -21.82 -13.26 -33.27
N VAL A 172 -21.71 -12.17 -32.49
CA VAL A 172 -21.15 -12.20 -31.13
C VAL A 172 -22.22 -12.60 -30.10
N GLY A 173 -23.49 -12.22 -30.31
CA GLY A 173 -24.60 -12.54 -29.40
C GLY A 173 -25.77 -11.54 -29.47
N THR A 174 -26.94 -11.96 -28.97
CA THR A 174 -28.18 -11.15 -29.01
C THR A 174 -28.14 -9.96 -28.06
N ASP A 175 -27.60 -10.13 -26.86
CA ASP A 175 -27.53 -9.07 -25.85
C ASP A 175 -26.51 -7.98 -26.25
N THR A 176 -25.47 -8.41 -26.98
CA THR A 176 -24.45 -7.55 -27.56
C THR A 176 -24.95 -6.75 -28.78
N GLU A 177 -25.85 -7.32 -29.58
CA GLU A 177 -26.58 -6.60 -30.65
C GLU A 177 -27.40 -5.46 -30.06
N TRP A 178 -28.17 -5.74 -29.00
CA TRP A 178 -29.02 -4.73 -28.37
C TRP A 178 -28.20 -3.56 -27.82
N LEU A 179 -27.09 -3.84 -27.13
CA LEU A 179 -26.21 -2.80 -26.61
C LEU A 179 -25.58 -1.95 -27.73
N PHE A 180 -25.11 -2.59 -28.81
CA PHE A 180 -24.55 -1.88 -29.96
C PHE A 180 -25.59 -0.95 -30.60
N CYS A 181 -26.82 -1.43 -30.79
CA CYS A 181 -27.93 -0.63 -31.29
C CYS A 181 -28.17 0.61 -30.41
N ASN A 182 -28.23 0.46 -29.08
CA ASN A 182 -28.40 1.59 -28.17
C ASN A 182 -27.27 2.63 -28.32
N MET A 183 -26.02 2.17 -28.42
CA MET A 183 -24.89 3.08 -28.62
C MET A 183 -24.94 3.82 -29.96
N VAL A 184 -25.30 3.14 -31.06
CA VAL A 184 -25.49 3.78 -32.38
C VAL A 184 -26.65 4.79 -32.34
N TYR A 185 -27.73 4.46 -31.64
CA TYR A 185 -28.88 5.35 -31.47
C TYR A 185 -28.48 6.64 -30.75
N PHE A 186 -27.78 6.53 -29.61
CA PHE A 186 -27.29 7.71 -28.90
C PHE A 186 -26.32 8.52 -29.75
N PHE A 187 -25.38 7.86 -30.44
CA PHE A 187 -24.45 8.50 -31.37
C PHE A 187 -25.20 9.37 -32.39
N ILE A 188 -26.22 8.81 -33.06
CA ILE A 188 -26.99 9.54 -34.08
C ILE A 188 -27.83 10.66 -33.45
N SER A 189 -28.39 10.45 -32.25
CA SER A 189 -29.19 11.47 -31.56
C SER A 189 -28.36 12.70 -31.17
N HIS A 190 -27.11 12.49 -30.73
CA HIS A 190 -26.15 13.56 -30.45
C HIS A 190 -25.68 14.25 -31.72
N TYR A 191 -25.43 13.47 -32.79
CA TYR A 191 -25.12 14.01 -34.11
C TYR A 191 -26.21 14.95 -34.63
N LYS A 192 -27.49 14.54 -34.55
CA LYS A 192 -28.64 15.36 -34.97
C LYS A 192 -28.87 16.60 -34.10
N SER A 193 -28.54 16.54 -32.81
CA SER A 193 -28.67 17.68 -31.89
C SER A 193 -27.48 18.65 -31.93
N GLY A 194 -26.43 18.34 -32.70
CA GLY A 194 -25.23 19.17 -32.81
C GLY A 194 -24.39 19.22 -31.52
N THR A 195 -24.61 18.28 -30.60
CA THR A 195 -23.86 18.19 -29.35
C THR A 195 -22.64 17.30 -29.51
N GLN A 196 -21.56 17.59 -28.77
CA GLN A 196 -20.37 16.74 -28.81
C GLN A 196 -20.71 15.34 -28.31
N PHE A 197 -20.30 14.31 -29.05
CA PHE A 197 -20.46 12.91 -28.64
C PHE A 197 -19.15 12.40 -28.06
N ASN A 198 -19.10 12.32 -26.73
CA ASN A 198 -17.91 11.98 -25.96
C ASN A 198 -18.14 10.64 -25.28
N TYR A 199 -17.08 9.90 -24.97
CA TYR A 199 -17.19 8.63 -24.24
C TYR A 199 -18.02 8.77 -22.94
N ASN A 200 -17.81 9.86 -22.18
CA ASN A 200 -18.57 10.14 -20.96
C ASN A 200 -20.07 10.34 -21.21
N ASN A 201 -20.44 10.92 -22.36
CA ASN A 201 -21.84 11.12 -22.72
C ASN A 201 -22.49 9.75 -23.02
N VAL A 202 -21.77 8.86 -23.70
CA VAL A 202 -22.24 7.49 -23.94
C VAL A 202 -22.48 6.74 -22.64
N ILE A 203 -21.54 6.80 -21.70
CA ILE A 203 -21.69 6.17 -20.39
C ILE A 203 -22.88 6.75 -19.63
N PHE A 204 -23.06 8.08 -19.69
CA PHE A 204 -24.18 8.76 -19.07
C PHE A 204 -25.52 8.34 -19.68
N ASP A 205 -25.66 8.36 -21.01
CA ASP A 205 -26.89 8.01 -21.72
C ASP A 205 -27.28 6.55 -21.48
N LEU A 206 -26.30 5.63 -21.55
CA LEU A 206 -26.51 4.21 -21.26
C LEU A 206 -26.96 4.02 -19.81
N SER A 207 -26.34 4.73 -18.86
CA SER A 207 -26.72 4.66 -17.44
C SER A 207 -28.13 5.21 -17.19
N CYS A 208 -28.52 6.29 -17.86
CA CYS A 208 -29.85 6.86 -17.75
C CYS A 208 -30.95 5.94 -18.32
N HIS A 209 -30.60 5.08 -19.27
CA HIS A 209 -31.49 4.06 -19.83
C HIS A 209 -31.46 2.73 -19.05
N GLY A 210 -30.86 2.70 -17.85
CA GLY A 210 -30.87 1.55 -16.96
C GLY A 210 -29.89 0.42 -17.34
N ILE A 211 -28.92 0.70 -18.20
CA ILE A 211 -27.90 -0.29 -18.60
C ILE A 211 -26.83 -0.37 -17.51
N ASN A 212 -26.54 -1.59 -17.06
CA ASN A 212 -25.48 -1.84 -16.08
C ASN A 212 -24.10 -1.65 -16.72
N ILE A 213 -23.54 -0.45 -16.56
CA ILE A 213 -22.23 -0.06 -17.12
C ILE A 213 -21.12 -1.00 -16.65
N ASN A 214 -21.09 -1.37 -15.36
CA ASN A 214 -20.03 -2.22 -14.81
C ASN A 214 -20.00 -3.61 -15.46
N TYR A 215 -21.17 -4.15 -15.80
CA TYR A 215 -21.28 -5.44 -16.48
C TYR A 215 -20.84 -5.34 -17.96
N TRP A 216 -21.16 -4.23 -18.62
CA TRP A 216 -20.97 -4.07 -20.06
C TRP A 216 -19.72 -3.28 -20.47
N ILE A 217 -18.92 -2.77 -19.52
CA ILE A 217 -17.83 -1.81 -19.78
C ILE A 217 -16.86 -2.27 -20.87
N ARG A 218 -16.45 -3.54 -20.87
CA ARG A 218 -15.53 -4.08 -21.88
C ARG A 218 -16.16 -4.08 -23.28
N THR A 219 -17.44 -4.37 -23.38
CA THR A 219 -18.18 -4.38 -24.65
C THR A 219 -18.42 -2.95 -25.14
N ILE A 220 -18.73 -2.03 -24.22
CA ILE A 220 -18.87 -0.59 -24.50
C ILE A 220 -17.57 -0.03 -25.09
N ASP A 221 -16.41 -0.37 -24.54
CA ASP A 221 -15.11 0.08 -25.05
C ASP A 221 -14.85 -0.37 -26.48
N ILE A 222 -15.16 -1.63 -26.79
CA ILE A 222 -15.03 -2.19 -28.14
C ILE A 222 -15.94 -1.44 -29.12
N TYR A 223 -17.20 -1.24 -28.76
CA TYR A 223 -18.16 -0.55 -29.61
C TYR A 223 -17.87 0.94 -29.76
N TRP A 224 -17.31 1.58 -28.74
CA TRP A 224 -16.82 2.94 -28.85
C TRP A 224 -15.70 3.05 -29.90
N GLY A 225 -14.74 2.12 -29.92
CA GLY A 225 -13.71 2.07 -30.96
C GLY A 225 -14.29 1.87 -32.36
N VAL A 226 -15.26 0.96 -32.50
CA VAL A 226 -15.97 0.72 -33.76
C VAL A 226 -16.73 1.97 -34.24
N LEU A 227 -17.45 2.67 -33.35
CA LEU A 227 -18.18 3.90 -33.68
C LEU A 227 -17.25 5.03 -34.14
N ASN A 228 -16.12 5.23 -33.47
CA ASN A 228 -15.13 6.20 -33.90
C ASN A 228 -14.56 5.87 -35.28
N THR A 229 -14.36 4.58 -35.56
CA THR A 229 -13.87 4.12 -36.88
C THR A 229 -14.90 4.36 -37.98
N LEU A 230 -16.18 4.07 -37.71
CA LEU A 230 -17.30 4.37 -38.62
C LEU A 230 -17.45 5.89 -38.86
N SER A 231 -17.28 6.69 -37.81
CA SER A 231 -17.31 8.15 -37.89
C SER A 231 -16.15 8.69 -38.74
N ALA A 232 -14.94 8.19 -38.53
CA ALA A 232 -13.76 8.55 -39.33
C ALA A 232 -13.91 8.14 -40.80
N ALA A 233 -14.60 7.02 -41.07
CA ALA A 233 -14.95 6.59 -42.43
C ALA A 233 -16.08 7.40 -43.08
N SER A 234 -16.55 8.49 -42.46
CA SER A 234 -17.63 9.36 -42.94
C SER A 234 -18.98 8.67 -43.14
N VAL A 235 -19.21 7.53 -42.46
CA VAL A 235 -20.46 6.76 -42.58
C VAL A 235 -21.65 7.57 -42.09
N PHE A 236 -21.45 8.40 -41.07
CA PHE A 236 -22.49 9.27 -40.49
C PHE A 236 -22.53 10.69 -41.10
N ALA A 237 -21.85 10.94 -42.21
CA ALA A 237 -21.76 12.28 -42.81
C ALA A 237 -22.93 12.62 -43.76
N ASP A 238 -23.67 11.62 -44.24
CA ASP A 238 -24.78 11.79 -45.18
C ASP A 238 -26.13 11.56 -44.47
N ASP A 239 -27.05 12.53 -44.59
CA ASP A 239 -28.35 12.48 -43.92
C ASP A 239 -29.21 11.29 -44.38
N ALA A 240 -29.14 10.88 -45.65
CA ALA A 240 -29.90 9.74 -46.14
C ALA A 240 -29.36 8.43 -45.56
N THR A 241 -28.04 8.27 -45.50
CA THR A 241 -27.38 7.12 -44.85
C THR A 241 -27.67 7.08 -43.35
N VAL A 242 -27.55 8.21 -42.65
CA VAL A 242 -27.83 8.32 -41.20
C VAL A 242 -29.28 7.95 -40.90
N ASN A 243 -30.23 8.43 -41.71
CA ASN A 243 -31.66 8.10 -41.51
C ASN A 243 -31.96 6.61 -41.75
N GLN A 244 -31.32 5.97 -42.74
CA GLN A 244 -31.47 4.53 -42.96
C GLN A 244 -30.88 3.70 -41.80
N ILE A 245 -29.70 4.06 -41.32
CA ILE A 245 -29.07 3.42 -40.16
C ILE A 245 -29.94 3.61 -38.92
N TYR A 246 -30.41 4.84 -38.68
CA TYR A 246 -31.28 5.16 -37.56
C TYR A 246 -32.56 4.34 -37.57
N ASN A 247 -33.23 4.22 -38.73
CA ASN A 247 -34.46 3.42 -38.84
C ASN A 247 -34.20 1.94 -38.55
N LYS A 248 -33.10 1.39 -39.07
CA LYS A 248 -32.69 0.00 -38.82
C LYS A 248 -32.44 -0.25 -37.32
N VAL A 249 -31.70 0.63 -36.67
CA VAL A 249 -31.38 0.53 -35.25
C VAL A 249 -32.60 0.76 -34.36
N ASN A 250 -33.41 1.79 -34.66
CA ASN A 250 -34.60 2.13 -33.88
C ASN A 250 -35.66 1.01 -33.93
N SER A 251 -35.83 0.34 -35.08
CA SER A 251 -36.75 -0.82 -35.19
C SER A 251 -36.38 -2.00 -34.26
N LYS A 252 -35.12 -2.07 -33.81
CA LYS A 252 -34.63 -3.10 -32.90
C LYS A 252 -34.72 -2.70 -31.43
N ILE A 253 -34.55 -1.42 -31.13
CA ILE A 253 -34.65 -0.88 -29.76
C ILE A 253 -36.11 -0.71 -29.35
N ASN A 254 -36.93 -0.18 -30.26
CA ASN A 254 -38.35 0.07 -30.08
C ASN A 254 -39.13 -0.67 -31.19
N PRO A 255 -39.33 -2.00 -31.09
CA PRO A 255 -40.17 -2.71 -32.04
C PRO A 255 -41.57 -2.09 -31.99
N ILE A 256 -42.02 -1.50 -33.10
CA ILE A 256 -43.41 -1.08 -33.23
C ILE A 256 -44.23 -2.36 -33.08
N ALA A 257 -45.01 -2.45 -32.00
CA ALA A 257 -45.93 -3.56 -31.79
C ALA A 257 -46.87 -3.68 -33.01
N PRO A 258 -47.17 -4.90 -33.50
CA PRO A 258 -48.24 -5.08 -34.47
C PRO A 258 -49.60 -4.61 -33.92
#